data_AF-A0A060CLA4-F1
#
_entry.id   AF-A0A060CLA4-F1
#
_cell.length_a   1.000
_cell.length_b   1.000
_cell.length_c   1.000
_cell.angle_alpha   90.00
_cell.angle_beta   90.00
_cell.angle_gamma   90.00
#
_symmetry.space_group_name_H-M   'P 1'
#
loop_
_entity.id
_entity.type
_entity.pdbx_description
1 polymer ?
#
loop_
_entity_poly.entity_id
_entity_poly.type
_entity_poly.pdbx_seq_one_letter_code
_entity_poly.pdbx_strand_id
1 'polypeptide(L)'
;MRKLVQFGEFYRLKNPLNSNQAAWMFVSSERDEVLVFTFQILAFAQPELTKTRLVGLDENKIYQNVVTKEEFTGSELMNLGIYDSVVRKDYTSNVYHFKALNRRILAMKGNTPTIEWLEIQRLQYKMPAHSDHKYYQTYSEEQT
;
A
#
# COMPACT_ATOMS: atom_id res chain seq x y z
N MET A 1 -2.17 11.12 12.53
CA MET A 1 -2.88 10.13 13.38
C MET A 1 -3.63 10.73 14.58
N ARG A 2 -3.02 11.40 15.57
CA ARG A 2 -3.78 11.90 16.75
C ARG A 2 -5.01 12.75 16.39
N LYS A 3 -4.86 13.71 15.48
CA LYS A 3 -5.96 14.56 15.01
C LYS A 3 -7.12 13.74 14.41
N LEU A 4 -6.79 12.74 13.58
CA LEU A 4 -7.78 11.86 12.96
C LEU A 4 -8.56 11.04 14.00
N VAL A 5 -7.90 10.50 15.02
CA VAL A 5 -8.58 9.74 16.09
C VAL A 5 -9.48 10.64 16.94
N GLN A 6 -9.08 11.89 17.17
CA GLN A 6 -9.83 12.81 18.02
C GLN A 6 -11.02 13.47 17.32
N PHE A 7 -10.90 13.75 16.02
CA PHE A 7 -11.85 14.60 15.29
C PHE A 7 -12.41 13.96 14.01
N GLY A 8 -11.93 12.76 13.64
CA GLY A 8 -12.45 12.03 12.49
C GLY A 8 -13.81 11.38 12.76
N GLU A 9 -14.51 11.05 11.69
CA GLU A 9 -15.76 10.29 11.77
C GLU A 9 -15.47 8.85 12.20
N PHE A 10 -16.10 8.42 13.29
CA PHE A 10 -15.90 7.11 13.89
C PHE A 10 -16.93 6.09 13.39
N TYR A 11 -16.43 4.93 12.95
CA TYR A 11 -17.27 3.82 12.49
C TYR A 11 -16.90 2.52 13.20
N ARG A 12 -17.90 1.79 13.69
CA ARG A 12 -17.75 0.39 14.11
C ARG A 12 -17.90 -0.51 12.89
N LEU A 13 -16.97 -1.44 12.71
CA LEU A 13 -16.95 -2.37 11.58
C LEU A 13 -17.31 -3.81 12.00
N LYS A 14 -16.84 -4.24 13.18
CA LYS A 14 -17.14 -5.56 13.74
C LYS A 14 -17.50 -5.44 15.22
N ASN A 15 -18.46 -6.28 15.64
CA ASN A 15 -18.91 -6.33 17.02
C ASN A 15 -18.32 -7.58 17.72
N PRO A 16 -17.56 -7.41 18.82
CA PRO A 16 -16.97 -8.54 19.54
C PRO A 16 -17.98 -9.42 20.27
N LEU A 17 -19.24 -8.99 20.41
CA LEU A 17 -20.28 -9.77 21.09
C LEU A 17 -20.86 -10.88 20.19
N ASN A 18 -20.83 -10.69 18.87
CA ASN A 18 -21.36 -11.65 17.90
C ASN A 18 -20.28 -12.21 16.96
N SER A 19 -19.03 -11.82 17.16
CA SER A 19 -17.87 -12.31 16.42
C SER A 19 -16.65 -12.36 17.34
N ASN A 20 -15.68 -13.22 17.04
CA ASN A 20 -14.41 -13.28 17.79
C ASN A 20 -13.44 -12.12 17.45
N GLN A 21 -13.99 -11.02 16.93
CA GLN A 21 -13.25 -9.89 16.40
C GLN A 21 -13.91 -8.56 16.75
N ALA A 22 -13.09 -7.54 16.97
CA ALA A 22 -13.54 -6.15 16.99
C ALA A 22 -12.81 -5.39 15.90
N ALA A 23 -13.48 -4.44 15.27
CA ALA A 23 -12.85 -3.55 14.32
C ALA A 23 -13.57 -2.21 14.28
N TRP A 24 -12.80 -1.14 14.14
CA TRP A 24 -13.32 0.21 13.99
C TRP A 24 -12.37 1.04 13.14
N MET A 25 -12.86 2.17 12.66
CA MET A 25 -12.06 3.10 11.89
C MET A 25 -12.43 4.55 12.14
N PHE A 26 -11.49 5.42 11.78
CA PHE A 26 -11.66 6.87 11.74
C PHE A 26 -11.40 7.38 10.33
N VAL A 27 -12.29 8.23 9.82
CA VAL A 27 -12.20 8.88 8.50
C VAL A 27 -12.03 10.38 8.68
N SER A 28 -11.12 11.01 7.92
CA SER A 28 -11.04 12.47 7.89
C SER A 28 -12.30 13.06 7.25
N SER A 29 -12.69 14.29 7.62
CA SER A 29 -13.87 14.94 7.03
C SER A 29 -13.80 15.06 5.50
N GLU A 30 -12.59 15.25 4.97
CA GLU A 30 -12.33 15.32 3.52
C GLU A 30 -12.25 13.95 2.85
N ARG A 31 -12.37 12.84 3.61
CA ARG A 31 -12.21 11.46 3.15
C ARG A 31 -10.89 11.26 2.39
N ASP A 32 -9.81 11.76 2.96
CA ASP A 32 -8.46 11.69 2.39
C ASP A 32 -7.46 10.96 3.29
N GLU A 33 -7.83 10.64 4.53
CA GLU A 33 -7.03 9.88 5.48
C GLU A 33 -7.95 8.94 6.26
N VAL A 34 -7.53 7.68 6.39
CA VAL A 34 -8.26 6.66 7.16
C VAL A 34 -7.32 5.87 8.05
N LEU A 35 -7.80 5.57 9.26
CA LEU A 35 -7.12 4.72 10.21
C LEU A 35 -8.07 3.61 10.65
N VAL A 36 -7.70 2.36 10.38
CA VAL A 36 -8.48 1.17 10.73
C VAL A 36 -7.75 0.39 11.81
N PHE A 37 -8.49 -0.03 12.83
CA PHE A 37 -8.02 -0.90 13.87
C PHE A 37 -8.78 -2.22 13.79
N THR A 38 -8.06 -3.33 13.82
CA THR A 38 -8.65 -4.68 13.91
C THR A 38 -8.08 -5.41 15.11
N PHE A 39 -8.91 -6.21 15.76
CA PHE A 39 -8.58 -6.97 16.96
C PHE A 39 -9.12 -8.39 16.83
N GLN A 40 -8.26 -9.36 17.10
CA GLN A 40 -8.58 -10.76 17.24
C GLN A 40 -8.56 -11.12 18.73
N ILE A 41 -9.67 -11.61 19.28
CA ILE A 41 -9.76 -11.91 20.71
C ILE A 41 -9.07 -13.24 21.01
N LEU A 42 -9.54 -14.34 20.40
CA LEU A 42 -8.95 -15.67 20.58
C LEU A 42 -8.33 -16.19 19.27
N ALA A 43 -7.19 -16.86 19.37
CA ALA A 43 -6.59 -17.60 18.27
C ALA A 43 -7.20 -19.00 18.17
N PHE A 44 -7.24 -19.54 16.95
CA PHE A 44 -7.64 -20.91 16.68
C PHE A 44 -6.54 -21.63 15.91
N ALA A 45 -6.41 -22.95 16.12
CA ALA A 45 -5.46 -23.77 15.38
C ALA A 45 -5.75 -23.76 13.86
N GLN A 46 -7.04 -23.76 13.51
CA GLN A 46 -7.55 -23.66 12.15
C GLN A 46 -8.57 -22.50 12.08
N PRO A 47 -8.11 -21.26 11.92
CA PRO A 47 -8.99 -20.09 11.90
C PRO A 47 -9.68 -19.95 10.54
N GLU A 48 -10.89 -19.40 10.54
CA GLU A 48 -11.56 -18.95 9.33
C GLU A 48 -10.88 -17.69 8.78
N LEU A 49 -10.76 -17.60 7.45
CA LEU A 49 -10.30 -16.39 6.80
C LEU A 49 -11.42 -15.34 6.82
N THR A 50 -11.16 -14.24 7.51
CA THR A 50 -12.10 -13.14 7.66
C THR A 50 -11.59 -11.90 6.90
N LYS A 51 -12.54 -11.04 6.56
CA LYS A 51 -12.26 -9.74 5.94
C LYS A 51 -12.84 -8.61 6.79
N THR A 52 -12.19 -7.47 6.74
CA THR A 52 -12.69 -6.21 7.27
C THR A 52 -13.04 -5.29 6.11
N ARG A 53 -14.34 -5.04 5.92
CA ARG A 53 -14.85 -4.07 4.95
C ARG A 53 -14.89 -2.68 5.59
N LEU A 54 -14.42 -1.68 4.85
CA LEU A 54 -14.41 -0.29 5.30
C LEU A 54 -15.74 0.38 4.95
N VAL A 55 -15.98 1.56 5.52
CA VAL A 55 -17.17 2.39 5.22
C VAL A 55 -16.80 3.88 5.25
N GLY A 56 -17.65 4.72 4.67
CA GLY A 56 -17.49 6.18 4.75
C GLY A 56 -16.36 6.76 3.87
N LEU A 57 -15.82 5.97 2.94
CA LEU A 57 -14.81 6.43 1.99
C LEU A 57 -15.46 7.12 0.78
N ASP A 58 -14.67 7.97 0.11
CA ASP A 58 -14.97 8.37 -1.28
C ASP A 58 -14.62 7.22 -2.24
N GLU A 59 -15.63 6.69 -2.94
CA GLU A 59 -15.50 5.57 -3.87
C GLU A 59 -14.51 5.81 -5.01
N ASN A 60 -14.36 7.07 -5.45
CA ASN A 60 -13.56 7.44 -6.62
C ASN A 60 -12.10 7.73 -6.29
N LYS A 61 -11.76 7.87 -5.01
CA LYS A 61 -10.38 8.13 -4.59
C LYS A 61 -9.57 6.84 -4.56
N ILE A 62 -8.29 6.98 -4.89
CA ILE A 62 -7.29 5.94 -4.69
C ILE A 62 -6.62 6.20 -3.34
N TYR A 63 -6.68 5.21 -2.46
CA TYR A 63 -6.07 5.21 -1.15
C TYR A 63 -4.84 4.32 -1.17
N GLN A 64 -3.71 4.86 -0.74
CA GLN A 64 -2.48 4.10 -0.55
C GLN A 64 -2.33 3.70 0.92
N ASN A 65 -2.04 2.42 1.17
CA ASN A 65 -1.58 1.97 2.47
C ASN A 65 -0.21 2.59 2.77
N VAL A 66 -0.10 3.32 3.87
CA VAL A 66 1.10 4.06 4.24
C VAL A 66 2.30 3.14 4.46
N VAL A 67 2.08 1.91 4.92
CA VAL A 67 3.11 0.91 5.20
C VAL A 67 3.46 0.10 3.94
N THR A 68 2.48 -0.59 3.35
CA THR A 68 2.74 -1.53 2.23
C THR A 68 2.90 -0.83 0.88
N LYS A 69 2.47 0.44 0.77
CA LYS A 69 2.40 1.23 -0.46
C LYS A 69 1.44 0.70 -1.52
N GLU A 70 0.69 -0.34 -1.20
CA GLU A 70 -0.39 -0.85 -2.04
C GLU A 70 -1.51 0.18 -2.18
N GLU A 71 -2.10 0.24 -3.35
CA GLU A 71 -3.14 1.20 -3.72
C GLU A 71 -4.46 0.48 -3.92
N PHE A 72 -5.52 1.06 -3.39
CA PHE A 72 -6.88 0.53 -3.48
C PHE A 72 -7.83 1.68 -3.76
N THR A 73 -8.85 1.45 -4.57
CA THR A 73 -9.96 2.39 -4.70
C THR A 73 -10.83 2.38 -3.43
N GLY A 74 -11.53 3.48 -3.15
CA GLY A 74 -12.47 3.53 -2.04
C GLY A 74 -13.58 2.48 -2.17
N SER A 75 -14.04 2.23 -3.41
CA SER A 75 -15.05 1.20 -3.68
C SER A 75 -14.54 -0.23 -3.41
N GLU A 76 -13.28 -0.56 -3.73
CA GLU A 76 -12.68 -1.86 -3.39
C GLU A 76 -12.59 -2.05 -1.87
N LEU A 77 -12.11 -1.02 -1.15
CA LEU A 77 -12.00 -1.07 0.31
C LEU A 77 -13.35 -1.24 1.00
N MET A 78 -14.43 -0.67 0.45
CA MET A 78 -15.77 -0.80 1.02
C MET A 78 -16.48 -2.11 0.64
N ASN A 79 -16.34 -2.57 -0.60
CA ASN A 79 -17.06 -3.76 -1.09
C ASN A 79 -16.28 -5.07 -0.85
N LEU A 80 -14.98 -5.07 -1.16
CA LEU A 80 -14.11 -6.24 -1.02
C LEU A 80 -13.49 -6.32 0.37
N GLY A 81 -13.07 -5.16 0.90
CA GLY A 81 -12.37 -5.06 2.17
C GLY A 81 -10.93 -5.59 2.12
N ILE A 82 -10.32 -5.68 3.30
CA ILE A 82 -8.98 -6.24 3.50
C ILE A 82 -9.06 -7.58 4.22
N TYR A 83 -8.15 -8.51 3.90
CA TYR A 83 -8.02 -9.74 4.68
C TYR A 83 -7.44 -9.43 6.05
N ASP A 84 -8.05 -10.01 7.08
CA ASP A 84 -7.51 -9.93 8.43
C ASP A 84 -6.30 -10.84 8.58
N SER A 85 -5.30 -10.41 9.35
CA SER A 85 -4.10 -11.21 9.59
C SER A 85 -4.45 -12.50 10.33
N VAL A 86 -3.95 -13.63 9.84
CA VAL A 86 -4.05 -14.90 10.56
C VAL A 86 -2.92 -15.01 11.57
N VAL A 87 -3.24 -14.93 12.87
CA VAL A 87 -2.25 -14.95 13.96
C VAL A 87 -2.59 -16.07 14.94
N ARG A 88 -1.57 -16.81 15.38
CA ARG A 88 -1.70 -17.92 16.35
C ARG A 88 -1.60 -17.47 17.81
N LYS A 89 -1.90 -16.20 18.09
CA LYS A 89 -1.76 -15.59 19.41
C LYS A 89 -3.05 -14.85 19.78
N ASP A 90 -3.53 -15.09 21.00
CA ASP A 90 -4.69 -14.39 21.56
C ASP A 90 -4.42 -12.88 21.69
N TYR A 91 -5.51 -12.11 21.64
CA TYR A 91 -5.53 -10.66 21.87
C TYR A 91 -4.57 -9.89 20.96
N THR A 92 -4.55 -10.22 19.68
CA THR A 92 -3.71 -9.54 18.68
C THR A 92 -4.46 -8.40 18.01
N SER A 93 -3.76 -7.29 17.73
CA SER A 93 -4.31 -6.14 17.02
C SER A 93 -3.47 -5.72 15.83
N ASN A 94 -4.11 -5.18 14.80
CA ASN A 94 -3.43 -4.51 13.68
C ASN A 94 -3.98 -3.11 13.46
N VAL A 95 -3.14 -2.26 12.87
CA VAL A 95 -3.50 -0.90 12.47
C VAL A 95 -3.16 -0.73 11.00
N TYR A 96 -4.15 -0.30 10.21
CA TYR A 96 -3.97 0.05 8.81
C TYR A 96 -4.17 1.56 8.66
N HIS A 97 -3.23 2.23 8.00
CA HIS A 97 -3.30 3.66 7.74
C HIS A 97 -3.31 3.87 6.24
N PHE A 98 -4.36 4.51 5.75
CA PHE A 98 -4.57 4.82 4.35
C PHE A 98 -4.58 6.32 4.12
N LYS A 99 -3.98 6.77 3.01
CA LYS A 99 -4.05 8.16 2.55
C LYS A 99 -4.47 8.20 1.10
N ALA A 100 -5.43 9.08 0.78
CA ALA A 100 -5.80 9.33 -0.60
C ALA A 100 -4.62 9.94 -1.34
N LEU A 101 -4.35 9.42 -2.54
CA LEU A 101 -3.34 9.98 -3.43
C LEU A 101 -3.92 11.21 -4.11
N ASN A 102 -3.22 12.34 -3.97
CA ASN A 102 -3.51 13.51 -4.77
C ASN A 102 -2.86 13.32 -6.15
N ARG A 103 -3.48 12.51 -7.01
CA ARG A 103 -3.10 12.47 -8.42
C ARG A 103 -3.65 13.73 -9.07
N ARG A 104 -2.79 14.73 -9.27
CA ARG A 104 -3.00 15.66 -10.37
C ARG A 104 -3.06 14.80 -11.62
N ILE A 105 -4.25 14.64 -12.18
CA ILE A 105 -4.36 14.24 -13.58
C ILE A 105 -3.60 15.33 -14.31
N LEU A 106 -2.38 15.03 -14.77
CA LEU A 106 -1.81 15.75 -15.90
C LEU A 106 -2.79 15.44 -17.03
N ALA A 107 -3.84 16.26 -17.12
CA ALA A 107 -4.67 16.29 -18.29
C ALA A 107 -3.68 16.71 -19.38
N MET A 108 -3.19 15.74 -20.13
CA MET A 108 -2.53 15.98 -21.40
C MET A 108 -3.59 16.64 -22.28
N LYS A 109 -3.74 17.95 -22.15
CA LYS A 109 -4.45 18.77 -23.12
C LYS A 109 -3.66 18.64 -24.42
N GLY A 110 -4.12 17.74 -25.29
CA GLY A 110 -3.93 17.83 -26.74
C GLY A 110 -2.50 18.10 -27.23
N ASN A 111 -1.46 17.50 -26.63
CA ASN A 111 -0.19 17.39 -27.32
C ASN A 111 0.43 16.03 -27.01
N THR A 112 0.39 15.14 -28.00
CA THR A 112 1.15 13.89 -28.01
C THR A 112 2.62 14.20 -27.72
N PRO A 113 3.25 13.60 -26.69
CA PRO A 113 4.69 13.72 -26.53
C PRO A 113 5.33 12.79 -27.55
N THR A 114 5.53 13.29 -28.76
CA THR A 114 6.34 12.61 -29.75
C THR A 114 7.80 12.88 -29.42
N ILE A 115 8.53 11.79 -29.13
CA ILE A 115 10.00 11.62 -29.21
C ILE A 115 10.75 12.12 -27.93
N GLU A 116 11.69 11.39 -27.29
CA GLU A 116 12.71 10.48 -27.85
C GLU A 116 13.29 9.48 -26.83
N TRP A 117 13.24 8.17 -27.13
CA TRP A 117 13.96 7.13 -26.35
C TRP A 117 15.49 7.24 -26.47
N LEU A 118 16.00 7.97 -27.48
CA LEU A 118 17.44 8.16 -27.70
C LEU A 118 18.05 9.26 -26.79
N GLU A 119 17.24 10.18 -26.24
CA GLU A 119 17.72 11.22 -25.32
C GLU A 119 18.08 10.64 -23.95
N ILE A 120 17.33 9.63 -23.49
CA ILE A 120 17.58 8.91 -22.23
C ILE A 120 18.90 8.12 -22.31
N GLN A 121 19.22 7.52 -23.47
CA GLN A 121 20.51 6.83 -23.66
C GLN A 121 21.70 7.79 -23.74
N ARG A 122 21.52 9.02 -24.24
CA ARG A 122 22.57 10.06 -24.22
C ARG A 122 22.94 10.52 -22.82
N LEU A 123 21.97 10.57 -21.90
CA LEU A 123 22.20 11.03 -20.52
C LEU A 123 22.85 9.95 -19.64
N GLN A 124 22.69 8.66 -19.98
CA GLN A 124 23.30 7.56 -19.23
C GLN A 124 24.79 7.33 -19.59
N TYR A 125 25.27 7.86 -20.72
CA TYR A 125 26.64 7.68 -21.23
C TYR A 125 27.45 8.99 -21.34
N LYS A 126 27.52 9.78 -20.26
CA LYS A 126 28.57 10.80 -20.10
C LYS A 126 29.46 10.49 -18.88
N MET A 127 30.44 9.62 -19.09
CA MET A 127 31.66 9.55 -18.26
C MET A 127 32.87 9.91 -19.14
N PRO A 128 33.87 10.64 -18.60
CA PRO A 128 35.00 11.12 -19.39
C PRO A 128 35.98 9.98 -19.72
N ALA A 129 36.59 10.05 -20.90
CA ALA A 129 37.67 9.17 -21.28
C ALA A 129 38.92 9.45 -20.43
N HIS A 130 39.47 8.43 -19.77
CA HIS A 130 40.88 8.39 -19.45
C HIS A 130 41.47 7.00 -19.70
N SER A 131 42.69 7.02 -20.19
CA SER A 131 43.39 6.01 -20.98
C SER A 131 44.17 4.99 -20.15
N ASP A 132 44.31 3.80 -20.75
CA ASP A 132 45.41 2.83 -20.63
C ASP A 132 45.68 2.13 -19.27
N HIS A 133 45.37 0.84 -19.18
CA HIS A 133 46.36 -0.23 -19.37
C HIS A 133 45.79 -1.64 -19.12
N LYS A 134 46.10 -2.53 -20.09
CA LYS A 134 46.38 -3.99 -20.02
C LYS A 134 45.76 -4.81 -18.88
N TYR A 135 45.04 -5.88 -19.22
CA TYR A 135 45.39 -7.27 -18.85
C TYR A 135 44.50 -8.24 -19.65
N TYR A 136 45.11 -9.01 -20.57
CA TYR A 136 44.62 -10.34 -20.92
C TYR A 136 45.49 -11.33 -20.15
N GLN A 137 44.87 -12.27 -19.43
CA GLN A 137 45.47 -13.58 -19.20
C GLN A 137 44.37 -14.63 -19.11
N THR A 138 44.41 -15.50 -20.12
CA THR A 138 43.84 -16.84 -20.18
C THR A 138 44.28 -17.70 -19.00
N TYR A 139 43.35 -18.49 -18.44
CA TYR A 139 43.65 -19.78 -17.82
C TYR A 139 42.62 -20.80 -18.31
N SER A 140 43.15 -21.82 -18.96
CA SER A 140 42.53 -23.08 -19.35
C SER A 140 42.32 -23.99 -18.14
N GLU A 141 41.28 -24.84 -18.24
CA GLU A 141 41.20 -26.23 -17.75
C GLU A 141 41.39 -26.54 -16.25
N GLU A 142 40.37 -27.14 -15.61
CA GLU A 142 40.31 -28.57 -15.22
C GLU A 142 39.27 -28.85 -14.11
N GLN A 143 38.50 -29.94 -14.33
CA GLN A 143 37.88 -30.89 -13.37
C GLN A 143 36.86 -30.34 -12.33
N THR A 144 35.68 -30.93 -12.08
CA THR A 144 35.20 -32.33 -12.12
C THR A 144 33.71 -32.36 -12.47
#